data_AF-A0A7J4F9U1-F1
#
_entry.id   AF-A0A7J4F9U1-F1
#
_cell.length_a   1.000
_cell.length_b   1.000
_cell.length_c   1.000
_cell.angle_alpha   90.00
_cell.angle_beta   90.00
_cell.angle_gamma   90.00
#
_symmetry.space_group_name_H-M   'P 1'
#
loop_
_entity.id
_entity.type
_entity.pdbx_description
1 polymer ?
#
loop_
_entity_poly.entity_id
_entity_poly.type
_entity_poly.pdbx_seq_one_letter_code
_entity_poly.pdbx_strand_id
1 'polypeptide(L)'
;MLEKLYGELMNLRVIRKKAELFRGKRFPVDGFVRIGGEPYWIQDGEAHYLYILEEVSERCFLHQPGTLKDCALAAMALVDMDKVDKIVAIETMALPICSVLAVMAGKPMAIVGKRRY
;
A
#
# COMPACT_ATOMS: atom_id res chain seq x y z
N MET A 1 -0.12 11.55 -15.41
CA MET A 1 0.36 10.23 -14.95
C MET A 1 -0.25 9.87 -13.60
N LEU A 2 -0.16 10.76 -12.59
CA LEU A 2 -0.81 10.59 -11.28
C LEU A 2 -2.35 10.49 -11.34
N GLU A 3 -3.02 11.29 -12.18
CA GLU A 3 -4.49 11.21 -12.34
C GLU A 3 -4.96 9.89 -12.98
N LYS A 4 -4.19 9.36 -13.93
CA LYS A 4 -4.47 8.07 -14.56
C LYS A 4 -4.27 6.92 -13.57
N LEU A 5 -3.19 6.97 -12.79
CA LEU A 5 -2.95 6.03 -11.69
C LEU A 5 -4.07 6.13 -10.65
N TYR A 6 -4.52 7.33 -10.28
CA TYR A 6 -5.64 7.53 -9.36
C TYR A 6 -6.94 6.93 -9.90
N GLY A 7 -7.25 7.16 -11.18
CA GLY A 7 -8.40 6.53 -11.85
C GLY A 7 -8.33 5.00 -11.87
N GLU A 8 -7.15 4.43 -12.09
CA GLU A 8 -6.94 2.98 -12.06
C GLU A 8 -7.01 2.42 -10.61
N LEU A 9 -6.45 3.12 -9.63
CA LEU A 9 -6.54 2.79 -8.20
C LEU A 9 -7.99 2.78 -7.70
N MET A 10 -8.83 3.69 -8.19
CA MET A 10 -10.27 3.74 -7.86
C MET A 10 -11.05 2.52 -8.39
N ASN A 11 -10.51 1.84 -9.40
CA ASN A 11 -11.12 0.66 -10.02
C ASN A 11 -10.56 -0.67 -9.50
N LEU A 12 -9.51 -0.66 -8.67
CA LEU A 12 -8.91 -1.86 -8.10
C LEU A 12 -9.76 -2.44 -6.97
N ARG A 13 -10.51 -3.50 -7.29
CA ARG A 13 -11.27 -4.31 -6.34
C ARG A 13 -10.42 -4.92 -5.21
N VAL A 14 -9.12 -5.14 -5.43
CA VAL A 14 -8.22 -5.71 -4.41
C VAL A 14 -7.94 -4.72 -3.29
N ILE A 15 -7.73 -3.43 -3.63
CA ILE A 15 -7.44 -2.37 -2.67
C ILE A 15 -8.64 -2.08 -1.77
N ARG A 16 -9.85 -2.18 -2.34
CA ARG A 16 -11.12 -1.92 -1.64
C ARG A 16 -11.70 -3.12 -0.92
N LYS A 17 -11.33 -4.36 -1.27
CA LYS A 17 -11.99 -5.57 -0.74
C LYS A 17 -12.02 -5.62 0.79
N LYS A 18 -10.93 -5.21 1.46
CA LYS A 18 -10.84 -5.21 2.93
C LYS A 18 -11.72 -4.14 3.59
N ALA A 19 -11.80 -2.95 3.02
CA ALA A 19 -12.71 -1.90 3.49
C ALA A 19 -14.19 -2.22 3.14
N GLU A 20 -14.44 -2.84 1.98
CA GLU A 20 -15.79 -3.25 1.55
C GLU A 20 -16.41 -4.31 2.46
N LEU A 21 -15.62 -5.17 3.11
CA LEU A 21 -16.11 -6.12 4.12
C LEU A 21 -16.85 -5.44 5.28
N PHE A 22 -16.56 -4.17 5.52
CA PHE A 22 -17.16 -3.37 6.58
C PHE A 22 -18.10 -2.29 6.03
N ARG A 23 -18.42 -2.31 4.74
CA ARG A 23 -19.38 -1.38 4.14
C ARG A 23 -20.73 -1.49 4.86
N GLY A 24 -21.21 -0.38 5.40
CA GLY A 24 -22.47 -0.31 6.16
C GLY A 24 -22.38 -0.80 7.61
N LYS A 25 -21.21 -1.26 8.09
CA LYS A 25 -20.95 -1.47 9.51
C LYS A 25 -20.46 -0.17 10.13
N ARG A 26 -21.03 0.19 11.28
CA ARG A 26 -20.62 1.34 12.09
C ARG A 26 -19.74 0.87 13.24
N PHE A 27 -18.63 1.56 13.47
CA PHE A 27 -17.74 1.34 14.59
C PHE A 27 -17.90 2.45 15.63
N PRO A 28 -17.84 2.14 16.95
CA PRO A 28 -18.11 3.11 18.01
C PRO A 28 -16.88 3.94 18.44
N VAL A 29 -15.75 3.77 17.75
CA VAL A 29 -14.47 4.41 18.09
C VAL A 29 -13.95 5.12 16.84
N ASP A 30 -13.28 6.25 17.02
CA ASP A 30 -12.53 6.91 15.95
C ASP A 30 -11.02 6.66 16.13
N GLY A 31 -10.28 6.72 15.03
CA GLY A 31 -8.83 6.55 15.00
C GLY A 31 -8.36 5.15 14.61
N PHE A 32 -7.09 4.86 14.91
CA PHE A 32 -6.45 3.62 14.49
C PHE A 32 -6.96 2.41 15.27
N VAL A 33 -7.37 1.37 14.56
CA VAL A 33 -7.83 0.10 15.13
C VAL A 33 -7.30 -1.10 14.34
N ARG A 34 -7.24 -2.26 15.01
CA ARG A 34 -6.96 -3.54 14.36
C ARG A 34 -8.21 -4.41 14.35
N ILE A 35 -8.66 -4.79 13.15
CA ILE A 35 -9.82 -5.68 13.00
C ILE A 35 -9.33 -6.97 12.33
N GLY A 36 -9.34 -8.09 13.07
CA GLY A 36 -8.80 -9.36 12.59
C GLY A 36 -7.29 -9.31 12.32
N GLY A 37 -6.55 -8.46 13.04
CA GLY A 37 -5.10 -8.27 12.87
C GLY A 37 -4.70 -7.23 11.82
N GLU A 38 -5.65 -6.75 11.02
CA GLU A 38 -5.42 -5.82 9.91
C GLU A 38 -5.65 -4.36 10.34
N PRO A 39 -4.86 -3.38 9.83
CA PRO A 39 -4.95 -1.98 10.24
C PRO A 39 -6.10 -1.23 9.55
N TYR A 40 -6.91 -0.54 10.33
CA TYR A 40 -7.95 0.36 9.85
C TYR A 40 -7.89 1.69 10.59
N TRP A 41 -8.25 2.76 9.90
CA TRP A 41 -8.61 4.04 10.50
C TRP A 41 -10.12 4.15 10.51
N ILE A 42 -10.72 4.32 11.68
CA ILE A 42 -12.14 4.64 11.77
C ILE A 42 -12.31 6.15 11.75
N GLN A 43 -13.20 6.63 10.89
CA GLN A 43 -13.63 8.02 10.84
C GLN A 43 -15.14 8.07 10.67
N ASP A 44 -15.84 8.81 11.54
CA ASP A 44 -17.30 8.92 11.53
C ASP A 44 -18.00 7.55 11.61
N GLY A 45 -17.36 6.60 12.29
CA GLY A 45 -17.79 5.22 12.41
C GLY A 45 -17.62 4.36 11.16
N GLU A 46 -16.97 4.84 10.10
CA GLU A 46 -16.64 4.07 8.89
C GLU A 46 -15.17 3.61 8.90
N ALA A 47 -14.92 2.38 8.45
CA ALA A 47 -13.57 1.81 8.41
C ALA A 47 -12.85 2.10 7.08
N HIS A 48 -11.72 2.79 7.17
CA HIS A 48 -10.81 3.06 6.07
C HIS A 48 -9.56 2.18 6.22
N TYR A 49 -9.22 1.40 5.20
CA TYR A 49 -8.00 0.60 5.23
C TYR A 49 -6.78 1.51 5.05
N LEU A 50 -5.90 1.56 6.04
CA LEU A 50 -4.69 2.37 5.99
C LEU A 50 -3.60 1.62 5.24
N TYR A 51 -3.19 2.18 4.10
CA TYR A 51 -2.22 1.51 3.26
C TYR A 51 -0.76 1.71 3.70
N ILE A 52 -0.44 2.70 4.54
CA ILE A 52 0.98 3.06 4.70
C ILE A 52 1.42 3.44 6.12
N LEU A 53 0.61 3.98 7.04
CA LEU A 53 1.21 4.67 8.20
C LEU A 53 0.44 4.47 9.52
N GLU A 54 1.07 3.76 10.45
CA GLU A 54 0.91 3.99 11.89
C GLU A 54 2.06 4.93 12.31
N GLU A 55 1.75 6.15 12.74
CA GLU A 55 2.77 7.07 13.26
C GLU A 55 3.15 6.64 14.67
N VAL A 56 4.40 6.19 14.85
CA VAL A 56 4.94 5.75 16.14
C VAL A 56 5.52 6.95 16.90
N SER A 57 6.07 7.93 16.17
CA SER A 57 6.55 9.21 16.70
C SER A 57 6.70 10.24 15.58
N GLU A 58 7.07 11.48 15.92
CA GLU A 58 7.10 12.67 15.05
C GLU A 58 7.78 12.48 13.67
N ARG A 59 8.62 11.45 13.50
CA ARG A 59 9.26 11.10 12.22
C ARG A 59 9.42 9.59 12.01
N CYS A 60 8.72 8.78 12.79
CA CYS A 60 8.81 7.32 12.73
C CYS A 60 7.46 6.75 12.32
N PHE A 61 7.45 6.09 11.18
CA PHE A 61 6.27 5.44 10.65
C PHE A 61 6.47 3.94 10.60
N LEU A 62 5.49 3.22 11.12
CA LEU A 62 5.45 1.77 11.08
C LEU A 62 4.63 1.32 9.87
N HIS A 63 5.29 0.57 8.99
CA HIS A 63 4.61 -0.15 7.93
C HIS A 63 4.18 -1.53 8.43
N GLN A 64 2.90 -1.86 8.26
CA GLN A 64 2.42 -3.21 8.53
C GLN A 64 2.80 -4.13 7.35
N PRO A 65 3.44 -5.29 7.59
CA PRO A 65 3.86 -6.19 6.51
C PRO A 65 2.73 -6.65 5.60
N GLY A 66 1.55 -6.94 6.16
CA GLY A 66 0.36 -7.35 5.40
C GLY A 66 -0.08 -6.27 4.40
N THR A 67 -0.01 -5.01 4.81
CA THR A 67 -0.37 -3.86 3.98
C THR A 67 0.63 -3.63 2.84
N LEU A 68 1.93 -3.78 3.10
CA LEU A 68 2.95 -3.74 2.04
C LEU A 68 2.74 -4.87 1.02
N LYS A 69 2.38 -6.07 1.49
CA LYS A 69 2.05 -7.20 0.63
C LYS A 69 0.82 -6.92 -0.24
N ASP A 70 -0.23 -6.36 0.33
CA ASP A 70 -1.45 -6.01 -0.41
C ASP A 70 -1.17 -4.93 -1.47
N CYS A 71 -0.36 -3.92 -1.14
CA CYS A 71 0.10 -2.93 -2.11
C CYS A 71 0.86 -3.59 -3.27
N ALA A 72 1.78 -4.52 -2.95
CA ALA A 72 2.56 -5.21 -3.96
C ALA A 72 1.66 -6.06 -4.87
N LEU A 73 0.69 -6.79 -4.31
CA LEU A 73 -0.30 -7.54 -5.10
C LEU A 73 -1.13 -6.64 -5.99
N ALA A 74 -1.58 -5.49 -5.48
CA ALA A 74 -2.35 -4.53 -6.28
C ALA A 74 -1.50 -3.97 -7.43
N ALA A 75 -0.22 -3.66 -7.20
CA ALA A 75 0.70 -3.21 -8.25
C ALA A 75 0.94 -4.30 -9.30
N MET A 76 1.16 -5.55 -8.88
CA MET A 76 1.33 -6.69 -9.80
C MET A 76 0.07 -6.99 -10.61
N ALA A 77 -1.13 -6.68 -10.09
CA ALA A 77 -2.38 -6.88 -10.82
C ALA A 77 -2.60 -5.83 -11.94
N LEU A 78 -1.90 -4.70 -11.90
CA LEU A 78 -2.00 -3.62 -12.89
C LEU A 78 -0.96 -3.73 -14.01
N VAL A 79 0.11 -4.50 -13.78
CA VAL A 79 1.27 -4.54 -14.66
C VAL A 79 1.47 -5.97 -15.17
N ASP A 80 1.75 -6.09 -16.46
CA ASP A 80 2.18 -7.35 -17.06
C ASP A 80 3.61 -7.68 -16.59
N MET A 81 3.71 -8.43 -15.48
CA MET A 81 4.97 -8.72 -14.79
C MET A 81 5.94 -9.56 -15.63
N ASP A 82 5.47 -10.25 -16.66
CA ASP A 82 6.32 -11.01 -17.59
C ASP A 82 7.16 -10.07 -18.46
N LYS A 83 6.69 -8.85 -18.70
CA LYS A 83 7.41 -7.80 -19.44
C LYS A 83 8.27 -6.90 -18.57
N VAL A 84 8.30 -7.14 -17.26
CA VAL A 84 9.09 -6.33 -16.31
C VAL A 84 10.42 -7.03 -16.07
N ASP A 85 11.52 -6.34 -16.39
CA ASP A 85 12.88 -6.86 -16.16
C ASP A 85 13.35 -6.64 -14.72
N LYS A 86 12.98 -5.50 -14.11
CA LYS A 86 13.42 -5.08 -12.78
C LYS A 86 12.46 -4.10 -12.13
N ILE A 87 12.49 -4.08 -10.80
CA ILE A 87 11.80 -3.08 -9.98
C ILE A 87 12.74 -1.90 -9.72
N VAL A 88 12.24 -0.68 -9.83
CA VAL A 88 13.03 0.54 -9.58
C VAL A 88 12.42 1.31 -8.42
N ALA A 89 13.18 1.42 -7.33
CA ALA A 89 12.82 2.23 -6.17
C ALA A 89 13.37 3.65 -6.34
N ILE A 90 12.47 4.63 -6.43
CA ILE A 90 12.84 6.05 -6.44
C ILE A 90 12.97 6.51 -4.99
N GLU A 91 14.18 6.89 -4.60
CA GLU A 91 14.53 7.32 -3.24
C GLU A 91 14.27 6.29 -2.13
N THR A 92 14.70 6.63 -0.92
CA THR A 92 14.70 5.78 0.26
C THR A 92 13.28 5.42 0.73
N MET A 93 12.30 6.29 0.50
CA MET A 93 10.92 6.07 0.95
C MET A 93 10.20 4.97 0.15
N ALA A 94 10.62 4.70 -1.09
CA ALA A 94 10.03 3.63 -1.90
C ALA A 94 10.58 2.24 -1.55
N LEU A 95 11.68 2.17 -0.78
CA LEU A 95 12.35 0.90 -0.47
C LEU A 95 11.44 -0.14 0.17
N PRO A 96 10.56 0.17 1.15
CA PRO A 96 9.73 -0.85 1.79
C PRO A 96 8.84 -1.58 0.78
N ILE A 97 8.11 -0.83 -0.05
CA ILE A 97 7.20 -1.42 -1.02
C ILE A 97 7.92 -2.08 -2.19
N CYS A 98 8.97 -1.44 -2.72
CA CYS A 98 9.75 -2.01 -3.83
C CYS A 98 10.50 -3.28 -3.42
N SER A 99 10.96 -3.38 -2.17
CA SER A 99 11.59 -4.59 -1.64
C SER A 99 10.61 -5.75 -1.60
N VAL A 100 9.41 -5.52 -1.07
CA VAL A 100 8.35 -6.55 -1.04
C VAL A 100 7.96 -6.96 -2.45
N LEU A 101 7.76 -6.00 -3.36
CA LEU A 101 7.41 -6.26 -4.74
C LEU A 101 8.50 -7.09 -5.46
N ALA A 102 9.78 -6.76 -5.28
CA ALA A 102 10.89 -7.48 -5.88
C ALA A 102 10.96 -8.94 -5.41
N VAL A 103 10.80 -9.18 -4.11
CA VAL A 103 10.76 -10.52 -3.53
C VAL A 103 9.57 -11.31 -4.07
N MET A 104 8.38 -10.71 -4.08
CA MET A 104 7.16 -11.38 -4.53
C MET A 104 7.15 -11.67 -6.03
N ALA A 105 7.70 -10.77 -6.84
CA ALA A 105 7.77 -10.93 -8.29
C ALA A 105 8.96 -11.77 -8.77
N GLY A 106 9.92 -12.08 -7.88
CA GLY A 106 11.17 -12.72 -8.27
C GLY A 106 12.00 -11.88 -9.24
N LYS A 107 11.95 -10.55 -9.12
CA LYS A 107 12.64 -9.61 -10.02
C LYS A 107 13.73 -8.85 -9.26
N PRO A 108 14.87 -8.54 -9.89
CA PRO A 108 15.90 -7.71 -9.27
C PRO A 108 15.38 -6.29 -9.00
N MET A 109 15.91 -5.65 -7.95
CA MET A 109 15.58 -4.27 -7.58
C MET A 109 16.80 -3.36 -7.77
N ALA A 110 16.57 -2.18 -8.33
CA ALA A 110 17.54 -1.08 -8.37
C ALA A 110 17.02 0.13 -7.60
N ILE A 111 17.93 0.86 -6.96
CA ILE A 111 17.62 2.11 -6.24
C ILE A 111 18.14 3.27 -7.05
N VAL A 112 17.29 4.25 -7.33
CA VAL A 112 17.65 5.44 -8.10
C VAL A 112 17.40 6.71 -7.29
N GLY A 113 18.38 7.60 -7.27
CA GLY A 113 18.23 8.95 -6.73
C GLY A 113 17.51 9.86 -7.72
N LYS A 114 16.74 10.84 -7.23
CA LYS A 114 16.07 11.83 -8.10
C LYS A 114 17.03 12.79 -8.82
N ARG A 115 18.27 12.93 -8.35
CA ARG A 115 19.27 13.83 -8.91
C ARG A 115 20.43 13.04 -9.52
N ARG A 116 20.90 13.50 -10.69
CA ARG A 116 22.27 13.17 -11.14
C ARG A 116 23.21 13.88 -10.17
N TYR A 117 23.99 13.11 -9.41
CA TYR A 117 25.16 13.63 -8.71
C TYR A 117 26.28 13.87 -9.71
#